data_AF-A0A6J4J0S7-F1
#
_entry.id   AF-A0A6J4J0S7-F1
#
_cell.length_a   1.000
_cell.length_b   1.000
_cell.length_c   1.000
_cell.angle_alpha   90.00
_cell.angle_beta   90.00
_cell.angle_gamma   90.00
#
_symmetry.space_group_name_H-M   'P 1'
#
loop_
_entity.id
_entity.type
_entity.pdbx_description
1 polymer ?
#
loop_
_entity_poly.entity_id
_entity_poly.type
_entity_poly.pdbx_seq_one_letter_code
_entity_poly.pdbx_strand_id
1 'polypeptide(L)'
;MSAKPDRPDKPSKKTVIHVDRKKYEVDDSSLTGAEIRHLAGLGPDVDLYLEQHGDADDRVIADGDSVDLKNGMHFFSTPKYIDPGRV
;
A
#
# COMPACT_ATOMS: atom_id res chain seq x y z
N MET A 1 -24.59 -4.74 3.47
CA MET A 1 -23.38 -4.68 4.33
C MET A 1 -22.61 -5.96 4.05
N SER A 2 -21.69 -5.92 3.09
CA SER A 2 -21.04 -7.15 2.58
C SER A 2 -19.93 -7.59 3.53
N ALA A 3 -20.21 -8.67 4.26
CA ALA A 3 -19.22 -9.46 4.96
C ALA A 3 -18.16 -9.97 3.95
N LYS A 4 -16.88 -9.68 4.19
CA LYS A 4 -15.80 -10.44 3.56
C LYS A 4 -15.86 -11.85 4.18
N PRO A 5 -16.00 -12.92 3.39
CA PRO A 5 -16.13 -14.27 3.93
C PRO A 5 -14.79 -14.70 4.52
N ASP A 6 -14.89 -15.21 5.75
CA ASP A 6 -13.90 -16.01 6.48
C ASP A 6 -13.19 -16.99 5.52
N ARG A 7 -11.89 -16.78 5.29
CA ARG A 7 -11.03 -17.74 4.57
C ARG A 7 -10.29 -18.58 5.62
N PRO A 8 -10.26 -19.92 5.48
CA PRO A 8 -9.83 -20.82 6.53
C PRO A 8 -8.32 -20.73 6.78
N ASP A 9 -7.95 -20.81 8.06
CA ASP A 9 -6.60 -21.00 8.61
C ASP A 9 -5.71 -21.94 7.77
N LYS A 10 -4.98 -21.37 6.81
CA LYS A 10 -3.67 -21.90 6.39
C LYS A 10 -2.62 -21.11 7.16
N PRO A 11 -1.49 -21.71 7.57
CA PRO A 11 -0.48 -21.00 8.34
C PRO A 11 -0.14 -19.70 7.62
N SER A 12 -0.52 -18.57 8.23
CA SER A 12 -0.42 -17.25 7.64
C SER A 12 1.05 -17.00 7.38
N LYS A 13 1.46 -17.13 6.11
CA LYS A 13 2.79 -16.69 5.70
C LYS A 13 2.76 -15.19 5.83
N LYS A 14 3.30 -14.69 6.96
CA LYS A 14 3.52 -13.27 7.17
C LYS A 14 4.19 -12.69 5.93
N THR A 15 3.53 -11.73 5.32
CA THR A 15 4.07 -11.01 4.18
C THR A 15 4.74 -9.75 4.72
N VAL A 16 6.03 -9.66 4.44
CA VAL A 16 6.82 -8.49 4.79
C VAL A 16 6.76 -7.50 3.63
N ILE A 17 6.30 -6.28 3.91
CA ILE A 17 6.34 -5.16 2.98
C ILE A 17 7.10 -3.99 3.59
N HIS A 18 7.55 -3.06 2.75
CA HIS A 18 8.20 -1.84 3.20
C HIS A 18 7.38 -0.63 2.74
N VAL A 19 7.08 0.30 3.64
CA VAL A 19 6.48 1.59 3.29
C VAL A 19 7.40 2.69 3.81
N ASP A 20 7.91 3.57 2.95
CA ASP A 20 8.85 4.64 3.30
C ASP A 20 10.08 4.16 4.08
N ARG A 21 10.63 3.01 3.65
CA ARG A 21 11.75 2.29 4.27
C ARG A 21 11.44 1.67 5.64
N LYS A 22 10.20 1.76 6.14
CA LYS A 22 9.75 1.06 7.34
C LYS A 22 9.21 -0.31 6.98
N LYS A 23 9.66 -1.33 7.68
CA LYS A 23 9.18 -2.71 7.51
C LYS A 23 7.85 -2.90 8.24
N TYR A 24 6.90 -3.56 7.57
CA TYR A 24 5.64 -4.00 8.14
C TYR A 24 5.41 -5.48 7.83
N GLU A 25 4.86 -6.20 8.81
CA GLU A 25 4.48 -7.61 8.67
C GLU A 25 2.96 -7.68 8.69
N VAL A 26 2.38 -8.26 7.66
CA VAL A 26 0.93 -8.43 7.53
C VAL A 26 0.59 -9.88 7.27
N ASP A 27 -0.53 -10.33 7.83
CA ASP A 27 -1.04 -11.70 7.63
C ASP A 27 -1.88 -11.82 6.36
N ASP A 28 -2.38 -10.70 5.83
CA ASP A 28 -3.18 -10.64 4.62
C ASP A 28 -2.35 -10.84 3.34
N SER A 29 -2.93 -11.58 2.39
CA SER A 29 -2.33 -11.77 1.06
C SER A 29 -2.52 -10.59 0.12
N SER A 30 -3.47 -9.70 0.42
CA SER A 30 -3.76 -8.51 -0.35
C SER A 30 -4.30 -7.41 0.53
N LEU A 31 -3.90 -6.16 0.25
CA LEU A 31 -4.42 -4.97 0.92
C LEU A 31 -4.81 -3.92 -0.11
N THR A 32 -5.80 -3.12 0.25
CA THR A 32 -6.17 -1.92 -0.49
C THR A 32 -5.19 -0.78 -0.22
N GLY A 33 -5.12 0.19 -1.14
CA GLY A 33 -4.33 1.40 -0.92
C GLY A 33 -4.68 2.10 0.40
N ALA A 34 -5.97 2.17 0.75
CA ALA A 34 -6.42 2.74 2.01
C ALA A 34 -5.89 1.97 3.24
N GLU A 35 -5.91 0.63 3.20
CA GLU A 35 -5.37 -0.20 4.29
C GLU A 35 -3.85 -0.03 4.42
N ILE A 36 -3.10 0.06 3.31
CA ILE A 36 -1.65 0.32 3.33
C ILE A 36 -1.34 1.71 3.90
N ARG A 37 -2.11 2.73 3.51
CA ARG A 37 -1.99 4.09 4.06
C ARG A 37 -2.23 4.11 5.56
N HIS A 38 -3.32 3.49 6.01
CA HIS A 38 -3.67 3.42 7.43
C HIS A 38 -2.57 2.71 8.24
N LEU A 39 -2.03 1.62 7.70
CA LEU A 39 -0.95 0.84 8.33
C LEU A 39 0.35 1.65 8.48
N ALA A 40 0.68 2.50 7.50
CA ALA A 40 1.85 3.37 7.56
C ALA A 40 1.59 4.74 8.21
N GLY A 41 0.35 5.05 8.60
CA GLY A 41 -0.04 6.34 9.17
C GLY A 41 0.01 7.50 8.16
N LEU A 42 -0.24 7.21 6.88
CA LEU A 42 -0.23 8.18 5.79
C LEU A 42 -1.54 8.98 5.74
N GLY A 43 -1.44 10.30 5.59
CA GLY A 43 -2.58 11.20 5.44
C GLY A 43 -3.22 11.18 4.04
N PRO A 44 -4.35 11.87 3.84
CA PRO A 44 -4.99 11.99 2.53
C PRO A 44 -4.20 12.85 1.52
N ASP A 45 -3.30 13.71 2.03
CA ASP A 45 -2.47 14.65 1.26
C ASP A 45 -1.18 14.03 0.72
N VAL A 46 -1.03 12.71 0.77
CA VAL A 46 0.08 12.00 0.12
C VAL A 46 -0.44 11.05 -0.94
N ASP A 47 0.34 10.85 -1.98
CA ASP A 47 0.15 9.76 -2.93
C ASP A 47 0.96 8.54 -2.48
N LEU A 48 0.46 7.35 -2.80
CA LEU A 48 1.09 6.07 -2.48
C LEU A 48 1.47 5.41 -3.79
N TYR A 49 2.73 4.98 -3.88
CA TYR A 49 3.28 4.32 -5.06
C TYR A 49 3.81 2.96 -4.67
N LEU A 50 3.66 2.01 -5.58
CA LEU A 50 4.32 0.71 -5.55
C LEU A 50 5.54 0.76 -6.46
N GLU A 51 6.72 0.49 -5.88
CA GLU A 51 7.97 0.36 -6.62
C GLU A 51 7.90 -0.88 -7.52
N GLN A 52 8.14 -0.67 -8.81
CA GLN A 52 8.26 -1.75 -9.78
C GLN A 52 9.73 -2.06 -10.02
N HIS A 53 10.05 -3.34 -10.27
CA HIS A 53 11.42 -3.74 -10.57
C HIS A 53 11.80 -3.36 -12.01
N GLY A 54 13.04 -2.88 -12.20
CA GLY A 54 13.62 -2.58 -13.51
C GLY A 54 13.30 -1.17 -14.00
N ASP A 55 13.11 -1.01 -15.31
CA ASP A 55 12.79 0.27 -15.96
C ASP A 55 11.29 0.59 -15.99
N ALA A 56 10.48 -0.11 -15.19
CA ALA A 56 9.05 0.15 -15.10
C ALA A 56 8.77 1.35 -14.20
N ASP A 57 7.87 2.23 -14.64
CA ASP A 57 7.39 3.34 -13.83
C ASP A 57 6.68 2.84 -12.56
N ASP A 58 6.86 3.59 -11.47
CA ASP A 58 6.17 3.35 -10.21
C ASP A 58 4.66 3.41 -10.41
N ARG A 59 3.95 2.44 -9.83
CA ARG A 59 2.49 2.37 -9.96
C ARG A 59 1.84 3.15 -8.83
N VAL A 60 1.07 4.19 -9.16
CA VAL A 60 0.20 4.87 -8.18
C VAL A 60 -0.90 3.92 -7.69
N ILE A 61 -1.14 3.90 -6.39
CA ILE A 61 -2.14 3.06 -5.72
C ILE A 61 -3.22 3.97 -5.11
N ALA A 62 -4.41 3.94 -5.68
CA ALA A 62 -5.57 4.63 -5.14
C ALA A 62 -6.14 3.89 -3.92
N ASP A 63 -6.98 4.55 -3.14
CA ASP A 63 -7.56 3.99 -1.91
C ASP A 63 -8.36 2.71 -2.15
N GLY A 64 -9.05 2.63 -3.28
CA GLY A 64 -9.82 1.46 -3.70
C GLY A 64 -9.02 0.38 -4.46
N ASP A 65 -7.75 0.64 -4.79
CA ASP A 65 -6.94 -0.34 -5.52
C ASP A 65 -6.52 -1.47 -4.58
N SER A 66 -6.92 -2.70 -4.93
CA SER A 66 -6.44 -3.90 -4.25
C SER A 66 -5.08 -4.31 -4.80
N VAL A 67 -4.11 -4.46 -3.91
CA VAL A 67 -2.74 -4.88 -4.23
C VAL A 67 -2.49 -6.25 -3.63
N ASP A 68 -2.12 -7.22 -4.48
CA ASP A 68 -1.64 -8.52 -4.02
C ASP A 68 -0.24 -8.38 -3.44
N LEU A 69 -0.10 -8.66 -2.15
CA LEU A 69 1.14 -8.45 -1.43
C LEU A 69 2.11 -9.61 -1.66
N LYS A 70 3.38 -9.25 -1.84
CA LYS A 70 4.50 -10.18 -1.96
C LYS A 70 5.59 -9.76 -0.99
N ASN A 71 6.32 -10.75 -0.49
CA ASN A 71 7.43 -10.50 0.42
C ASN A 71 8.49 -9.62 -0.25
N GLY A 72 8.88 -8.55 0.42
CA GLY A 72 9.86 -7.60 -0.06
C GLY A 72 9.31 -6.53 -1.00
N MET A 73 7.99 -6.38 -1.15
CA MET A 73 7.46 -5.22 -1.90
C MET A 73 7.80 -3.91 -1.19
N HIS A 74 8.10 -2.89 -1.99
CA HIS A 74 8.42 -1.54 -1.53
C HIS A 74 7.35 -0.57 -1.99
N PHE A 75 6.84 0.19 -1.05
CA PHE A 75 5.90 1.28 -1.25
C PHE A 75 6.53 2.57 -0.77
N PHE A 76 6.21 3.66 -1.46
CA PHE A 76 6.69 4.99 -1.12
C PHE A 76 5.55 5.97 -1.15
N SER A 77 5.58 6.92 -0.21
CA SER A 77 4.65 8.03 -0.20
C SER A 77 5.35 9.30 -0.68
N THR A 78 4.62 10.10 -1.46
CA THR A 78 5.06 11.44 -1.83
C THR A 78 3.98 12.44 -1.44
N PRO A 79 4.35 13.63 -0.94
CA PRO A 79 3.38 14.70 -0.75
C PRO A 79 2.68 14.99 -2.08
N LYS A 80 1.35 15.05 -2.07
CA LYS A 80 0.60 15.62 -3.18
C LYS A 80 1.05 17.07 -3.29
N TYR A 81 1.78 17.40 -4.34
CA TYR A 81 2.19 18.78 -4.56
C TYR A 81 0.93 19.57 -4.95
N ILE A 82 0.27 20.14 -3.95
CA ILE A 82 -0.78 21.14 -4.15
C ILE A 82 -0.04 22.44 -4.41
N ASP A 83 0.12 22.81 -5.68
CA ASP A 83 0.71 24.09 -6.10
C ASP A 83 -0.01 25.25 -5.39
N PRO A 84 0.61 25.98 -4.44
CA PRO A 84 -0.06 27.09 -3.75
C PRO A 84 -0.04 28.39 -4.58
N GLY A 85 0.26 28.32 -5.88
CA GLY A 85 0.70 29.46 -6.67
C GLY A 85 -0.20 29.86 -7.84
N ARG A 86 -1.52 30.02 -7.65
CA ARG A 86 -2.32 30.87 -8.56
C ARG A 86 -3.60 31.41 -7.91
N VAL A 87 -3.48 32.52 -7.17
CA VAL A 87 -4.55 33.51 -6.99
C VAL A 87 -4.09 34.86 -7.53
#